data_AF-A0AAJ2N1F9-F1
#
_entry.id   AF-A0AAJ2N1F9-F1
#
_cell.length_a   1.000
_cell.length_b   1.000
_cell.length_c   1.000
_cell.angle_alpha   90.00
_cell.angle_beta   90.00
_cell.angle_gamma   90.00
#
_symmetry.space_group_name_H-M   'P 1'
#
loop_
_entity.id
_entity.type
_entity.pdbx_description
1 polymer ?
#
loop_
_entity_poly.entity_id
_entity_poly.type
_entity_poly.pdbx_seq_one_letter_code
_entity_poly.pdbx_strand_id
1 'polypeptide(L)'
;MKIVKLEILLLSMLFLLVGCTTNVEQELTKEEAIRLAIEGENQLSTIVVFGQMDRNKALDPGCDSFQSEDHYFTYICDATTEVDIRNKLDPFYTPKYIEEIMGDFRIQHDTNGVLAELFDGGYSQQSKDSIRNVTIEQNGNRTKAILDMYVGLDGERDVKTSKVEYEYIQNAGWRIASNGLLFSEMKQ
;
A
#
# COMPACT_ATOMS: atom_id res chain seq x y z
N MET A 1 41.93 -5.63 47.66
CA MET A 1 40.46 -5.52 47.82
C MET A 1 39.78 -4.37 47.05
N LYS A 2 40.48 -3.57 46.23
CA LYS A 2 39.85 -2.51 45.40
C LYS A 2 39.49 -2.97 43.98
N ILE A 3 40.20 -3.97 43.44
CA ILE A 3 40.03 -4.46 42.06
C ILE A 3 38.73 -5.24 41.87
N VAL A 4 38.38 -6.10 42.85
CA VAL A 4 37.14 -6.92 42.81
C VAL A 4 35.87 -6.07 42.76
N LYS A 5 35.86 -4.87 43.35
CA LYS A 5 34.70 -3.97 43.30
C LYS A 5 34.51 -3.31 41.93
N LEU A 6 35.60 -3.09 41.18
CA LEU A 6 35.54 -2.45 39.86
C LEU A 6 35.05 -3.43 38.78
N GLU A 7 35.46 -4.70 38.87
CA GLU A 7 35.00 -5.76 37.96
C GLU A 7 33.51 -6.06 38.13
N ILE A 8 32.99 -6.07 39.36
CA ILE A 8 31.55 -6.26 39.62
C ILE A 8 30.74 -5.06 39.10
N LEU A 9 31.26 -3.83 39.24
CA LEU A 9 30.62 -2.63 38.71
C LEU A 9 30.56 -2.65 37.17
N LEU A 10 31.66 -3.02 36.52
CA LEU A 10 31.73 -3.15 35.06
C LEU A 10 30.82 -4.27 34.53
N LEU A 11 30.76 -5.43 35.20
CA LEU A 11 29.79 -6.48 34.84
C LEU A 11 28.35 -6.01 34.99
N SER A 12 28.01 -5.29 36.07
CA SER A 12 26.65 -4.74 36.26
C SER A 12 26.27 -3.68 35.22
N MET A 13 27.22 -2.85 34.76
CA MET A 13 27.00 -1.94 33.63
C MET A 13 26.87 -2.68 32.30
N LEU A 14 27.59 -3.79 32.11
CA LEU A 14 27.43 -4.62 30.91
C LEU A 14 26.02 -5.24 30.86
N PHE A 15 25.49 -5.74 31.98
CA PHE A 15 24.12 -6.24 32.06
C PHE A 15 23.04 -5.16 31.89
N LEU A 16 23.34 -3.90 32.25
CA LEU A 16 22.47 -2.75 31.97
C LEU A 16 22.54 -2.29 30.49
N LEU A 17 23.63 -2.59 29.78
CA LEU A 17 23.79 -2.34 28.33
C LEU A 17 23.20 -3.44 27.44
N VAL A 18 22.93 -4.63 28.00
CA VAL A 18 21.98 -5.61 27.40
C VAL A 18 20.55 -5.28 27.81
N GLY A 19 20.28 -4.02 28.19
CA GLY A 19 18.95 -3.50 28.41
C GLY A 19 18.08 -3.82 27.21
N CYS A 20 17.05 -4.63 27.45
CA CYS A 20 15.88 -4.87 26.63
C CYS A 20 15.84 -4.04 25.34
N THR A 21 16.47 -4.53 24.28
CA THR A 21 15.82 -4.43 22.98
C THR A 21 14.76 -5.52 23.00
N THR A 22 13.71 -5.32 23.79
CA THR A 22 12.43 -5.85 23.40
C THR A 22 12.20 -5.21 22.04
N ASN A 23 12.48 -5.96 20.97
CA ASN A 23 11.73 -5.79 19.74
C ASN A 23 10.29 -5.85 20.24
N VAL A 24 9.69 -4.68 20.47
CA VAL A 24 8.25 -4.59 20.65
C VAL A 24 7.78 -5.00 19.27
N GLU A 25 7.52 -6.29 19.12
CA GLU A 25 6.95 -6.86 17.93
C GLU A 25 5.63 -6.13 17.78
N GLN A 26 5.65 -5.13 16.90
CA GLN A 26 4.60 -4.14 16.84
C GLN A 26 3.46 -4.85 16.13
N GLU A 27 2.55 -5.45 16.87
CA GLU A 27 1.44 -6.22 16.31
C GLU A 27 0.62 -5.33 15.35
N LEU A 28 0.18 -5.91 14.23
CA LEU A 28 -0.74 -5.22 13.33
C LEU A 28 -2.09 -5.06 14.04
N THR A 29 -2.59 -3.82 14.17
CA THR A 29 -3.93 -3.56 14.71
C THR A 29 -4.98 -3.58 13.61
N LYS A 30 -6.26 -3.73 13.98
CA LYS A 30 -7.37 -3.67 13.02
C LYS A 30 -7.46 -2.31 12.36
N GLU A 31 -7.28 -1.26 13.15
CA GLU A 31 -7.31 0.12 12.70
C GLU A 31 -6.20 0.38 11.68
N GLU A 32 -4.99 -0.13 11.92
CA GLU A 32 -3.87 0.03 11.00
C GLU A 32 -4.05 -0.79 9.72
N ALA A 33 -4.57 -2.02 9.81
CA ALA A 33 -4.92 -2.81 8.64
C ALA A 33 -5.96 -2.10 7.75
N ILE A 34 -7.02 -1.56 8.35
CA ILE A 34 -8.04 -0.78 7.62
C ILE A 34 -7.44 0.49 7.02
N ARG A 35 -6.62 1.21 7.79
CA ARG A 35 -5.97 2.44 7.34
C ARG A 35 -5.11 2.19 6.11
N LEU A 36 -4.22 1.21 6.17
CA LEU A 36 -3.33 0.83 5.08
C LEU A 36 -4.12 0.40 3.84
N ALA A 37 -5.14 -0.45 4.01
CA ALA A 37 -6.00 -0.92 2.92
C ALA A 37 -6.72 0.23 2.22
N ILE A 38 -7.43 1.08 2.96
CA ILE A 38 -8.28 2.13 2.39
C ILE A 38 -7.45 3.31 1.88
N GLU A 39 -6.48 3.78 2.66
CA GLU A 39 -5.64 4.91 2.24
C GLU A 39 -4.69 4.49 1.11
N GLY A 40 -4.16 3.26 1.13
CA GLY A 40 -3.36 2.71 0.04
C GLY A 40 -4.15 2.65 -1.27
N GLU A 41 -5.35 2.06 -1.26
CA GLU A 41 -6.23 2.00 -2.43
C GLU A 41 -6.60 3.39 -2.94
N ASN A 42 -6.91 4.33 -2.04
CA ASN A 42 -7.21 5.70 -2.43
C ASN A 42 -5.99 6.38 -3.06
N GLN A 43 -4.78 6.16 -2.55
CA GLN A 43 -3.55 6.70 -3.16
C GLN A 43 -3.26 6.05 -4.51
N LEU A 44 -3.40 4.73 -4.63
CA LEU A 44 -3.31 4.02 -5.91
C LEU A 44 -4.30 4.58 -6.92
N SER A 45 -5.56 4.82 -6.51
CA SER A 45 -6.58 5.39 -7.39
C SER A 45 -6.19 6.76 -7.96
N THR A 46 -5.34 7.55 -7.27
CA THR A 46 -4.80 8.80 -7.83
C THR A 46 -3.82 8.60 -8.99
N ILE A 47 -3.23 7.40 -9.09
CA ILE A 47 -2.25 7.03 -10.11
C ILE A 47 -2.96 6.35 -11.29
N VAL A 48 -3.83 5.37 -11.02
CA VAL A 48 -4.42 4.50 -12.07
C VAL A 48 -5.80 4.93 -12.56
N VAL A 49 -6.50 5.89 -11.93
CA VAL A 49 -7.86 6.27 -12.37
C VAL A 49 -8.19 7.76 -12.25
N PHE A 50 -7.94 8.37 -11.10
CA PHE A 50 -8.27 9.78 -10.85
C PHE A 50 -7.31 10.76 -11.51
N GLY A 51 -6.18 10.27 -12.06
CA GLY A 51 -5.40 11.04 -13.03
C GLY A 51 -6.29 11.61 -14.15
N GLN A 52 -7.41 10.96 -14.45
CA GLN A 52 -8.36 11.38 -15.48
C GLN A 52 -9.42 12.41 -15.05
N MET A 53 -9.72 12.61 -13.76
CA MET A 53 -10.97 13.26 -13.34
C MET A 53 -10.86 14.76 -12.97
N ASP A 54 -9.68 15.28 -12.67
CA ASP A 54 -9.50 16.71 -12.39
C ASP A 54 -8.42 17.32 -13.27
N ARG A 55 -8.82 17.77 -14.47
CA ARG A 55 -7.95 18.50 -15.41
C ARG A 55 -7.20 19.68 -14.77
N ASN A 56 -7.67 20.22 -13.64
CA ASN A 56 -7.01 21.34 -12.95
C ASN A 56 -5.89 20.88 -12.00
N LYS A 57 -5.82 19.59 -11.67
CA LYS A 57 -4.75 18.97 -10.86
C LYS A 57 -3.74 18.21 -11.70
N ALA A 58 -4.06 17.96 -12.96
CA ALA A 58 -3.14 17.35 -13.91
C ALA A 58 -1.86 18.19 -14.04
N LEU A 59 -0.70 17.54 -13.86
CA LEU A 59 0.60 18.17 -14.11
C LEU A 59 0.86 18.40 -15.61
N ASP A 60 0.12 17.68 -16.48
CA ASP A 60 0.20 17.77 -17.94
C ASP A 60 -1.19 18.10 -18.56
N PRO A 61 -1.33 19.18 -19.34
CA PRO A 61 -2.56 19.49 -20.09
C PRO A 61 -2.92 18.44 -21.17
N GLY A 62 -2.01 17.52 -21.50
CA GLY A 62 -2.19 16.37 -22.38
C GLY A 62 -2.69 15.10 -21.69
N CYS A 63 -3.26 15.21 -20.48
CA CYS A 63 -3.95 14.13 -19.74
C CYS A 63 -5.21 13.63 -20.45
N ASP A 64 -4.95 13.00 -21.59
CA ASP A 64 -5.84 12.27 -22.46
C ASP A 64 -5.40 10.80 -22.41
N SER A 65 -5.85 10.03 -23.39
CA SER A 65 -5.58 8.60 -23.48
C SER A 65 -5.19 8.25 -24.89
N PHE A 66 -4.50 7.12 -25.07
CA PHE A 66 -4.02 6.68 -26.36
C PHE A 66 -4.24 5.20 -26.56
N GLN A 67 -4.45 4.80 -27.80
CA GLN A 67 -4.47 3.41 -28.20
C GLN A 67 -3.04 2.98 -28.53
N SER A 68 -2.56 1.91 -27.91
CA SER A 68 -1.31 1.25 -28.28
C SER A 68 -1.56 -0.24 -28.39
N GLU A 69 -1.24 -0.82 -29.55
CA GLU A 69 -1.66 -2.19 -29.89
C GLU A 69 -3.20 -2.33 -29.75
N ASP A 70 -3.66 -3.43 -29.16
CA ASP A 70 -5.08 -3.72 -28.88
C ASP A 70 -5.54 -3.19 -27.51
N HIS A 71 -4.77 -2.28 -26.90
CA HIS A 71 -4.99 -1.79 -25.55
C HIS A 71 -5.17 -0.26 -25.48
N TYR A 72 -6.04 0.19 -24.57
CA TYR A 72 -6.26 1.59 -24.28
C TYR A 72 -5.43 1.99 -23.06
N PHE A 73 -4.63 3.04 -23.18
CA PHE A 73 -3.77 3.54 -22.12
C PHE A 73 -4.20 4.94 -21.69
N THR A 74 -4.03 5.25 -20.41
CA THR A 74 -4.27 6.58 -19.84
C THR A 74 -2.97 7.17 -19.34
N TYR A 75 -2.74 8.47 -19.55
CA TYR A 75 -1.57 9.12 -18.96
C TYR A 75 -1.75 9.30 -17.46
N ILE A 76 -0.67 9.06 -16.70
CA ILE A 76 -0.65 9.24 -15.25
C ILE A 76 -0.32 10.70 -14.95
N CYS A 77 -1.34 11.47 -14.61
CA CYS A 77 -1.23 12.93 -14.50
C CYS A 77 -0.59 13.44 -13.22
N ASP A 78 -0.51 12.58 -12.22
CA ASP A 78 -0.15 12.92 -10.85
C ASP A 78 1.28 12.42 -10.50
N ALA A 79 2.00 11.85 -11.48
CA ALA A 79 3.36 11.36 -11.38
C ALA A 79 4.11 11.53 -12.72
N THR A 80 5.36 11.98 -12.67
CA THR A 80 6.19 12.16 -13.89
C THR A 80 7.18 11.03 -14.10
N THR A 81 7.56 10.36 -13.03
CA THR A 81 8.52 9.26 -13.03
C THR A 81 7.99 8.11 -12.20
N GLU A 82 8.52 6.91 -12.43
CA GLU A 82 8.15 5.77 -11.60
C GLU A 82 8.59 5.95 -10.14
N VAL A 83 9.57 6.82 -9.89
CA VAL A 83 9.99 7.19 -8.53
C VAL A 83 8.88 7.98 -7.84
N ASP A 84 8.16 8.84 -8.55
CA ASP A 84 7.02 9.58 -7.99
C ASP A 84 5.89 8.62 -7.59
N ILE A 85 5.62 7.61 -8.43
CA ILE A 85 4.66 6.54 -8.14
C ILE A 85 5.08 5.79 -6.86
N ARG A 86 6.34 5.33 -6.81
CA ARG A 86 6.88 4.62 -5.64
C ARG A 86 6.77 5.46 -4.38
N ASN A 87 7.14 6.74 -4.42
CA ASN A 87 7.07 7.64 -3.27
C ASN A 87 5.63 7.83 -2.74
N LYS A 88 4.63 7.82 -3.62
CA LYS A 88 3.21 7.90 -3.21
C LYS A 88 2.73 6.61 -2.56
N LEU A 89 3.21 5.45 -3.02
CA LEU A 89 2.75 4.14 -2.59
C LEU A 89 3.55 3.55 -1.41
N ASP A 90 4.81 3.95 -1.24
CA ASP A 90 5.73 3.47 -0.21
C ASP A 90 5.19 3.59 1.23
N PRO A 91 4.37 4.59 1.62
CA PRO A 91 3.76 4.61 2.95
C PRO A 91 2.73 3.50 3.20
N PHE A 92 2.26 2.79 2.17
CA PHE A 92 1.15 1.84 2.26
C PHE A 92 1.52 0.42 1.81
N TYR A 93 2.41 0.30 0.82
CA TYR A 93 2.76 -0.96 0.18
C TYR A 93 4.24 -1.27 0.35
N THR A 94 4.59 -2.56 0.37
CA THR A 94 6.00 -2.97 0.33
C THR A 94 6.60 -2.66 -1.04
N PRO A 95 7.91 -2.40 -1.15
CA PRO A 95 8.56 -2.15 -2.43
C PRO A 95 8.30 -3.26 -3.46
N LYS A 96 8.34 -4.53 -3.02
CA LYS A 96 8.05 -5.68 -3.88
C LYS A 96 6.63 -5.63 -4.45
N TYR A 97 5.65 -5.29 -3.61
CA TYR A 97 4.25 -5.24 -4.04
C TYR A 97 3.95 -4.02 -4.91
N ILE A 98 4.69 -2.91 -4.75
CA ILE A 98 4.60 -1.78 -5.69
C ILE A 98 5.03 -2.19 -7.09
N GLU A 99 6.11 -2.96 -7.24
CA GLU A 99 6.51 -3.49 -8.56
C GLU A 99 5.44 -4.41 -9.18
N GLU A 100 4.79 -5.23 -8.35
CA GLU A 100 3.67 -6.09 -8.78
C GLU A 100 2.49 -5.24 -9.29
N ILE A 101 2.07 -4.22 -8.52
CA ILE A 101 1.04 -3.26 -8.91
C ILE A 101 1.42 -2.61 -10.26
N MET A 102 2.62 -2.06 -10.37
CA MET A 102 3.07 -1.41 -11.61
C MET A 102 3.02 -2.36 -12.82
N GLY A 103 3.35 -3.63 -12.62
CA GLY A 103 3.24 -4.68 -13.64
C GLY A 103 1.78 -5.00 -14.01
N ASP A 104 0.91 -5.16 -13.02
CA ASP A 104 -0.52 -5.49 -13.21
C ASP A 104 -1.25 -4.40 -14.00
N PHE A 105 -0.95 -3.12 -13.73
CA PHE A 105 -1.48 -1.98 -14.48
C PHE A 105 -0.68 -1.63 -15.74
N ARG A 106 0.36 -2.42 -16.06
CA ARG A 106 1.25 -2.20 -17.21
C ARG A 106 1.75 -0.75 -17.31
N ILE A 107 2.17 -0.20 -16.17
CA ILE A 107 2.69 1.16 -16.11
C ILE A 107 3.95 1.24 -16.94
N GLN A 108 3.97 2.13 -17.92
CA GLN A 108 5.06 2.26 -18.88
C GLN A 108 5.20 3.69 -19.39
N HIS A 109 6.32 3.99 -20.02
CA HIS A 109 6.51 5.26 -20.71
C HIS A 109 6.01 5.15 -22.16
N ASP A 110 5.33 6.20 -22.64
CA ASP A 110 5.04 6.35 -24.06
C ASP A 110 6.31 6.70 -24.86
N THR A 111 6.18 6.92 -26.17
CA THR A 111 7.30 7.30 -27.04
C THR A 111 7.94 8.66 -26.70
N ASN A 112 7.25 9.51 -25.94
CA ASN A 112 7.72 10.82 -25.49
C ASN A 112 8.29 10.78 -24.07
N GLY A 113 8.28 9.62 -23.41
CA GLY A 113 8.77 9.47 -22.04
C GLY A 113 7.75 9.89 -20.97
N VAL A 114 6.45 9.94 -21.29
CA VAL A 114 5.36 10.23 -20.35
C VAL A 114 4.80 8.92 -19.81
N LEU A 115 4.57 8.84 -18.50
CA LEU A 115 4.01 7.66 -17.87
C LEU A 115 2.53 7.46 -18.22
N ALA A 116 2.19 6.21 -18.49
CA ALA A 116 0.86 5.77 -18.80
C ALA A 116 0.57 4.40 -18.17
N GLU A 117 -0.69 4.13 -17.91
CA GLU A 117 -1.19 2.85 -17.41
C GLU A 117 -2.26 2.27 -18.33
N LEU A 118 -2.41 0.95 -18.31
CA LEU A 118 -3.47 0.26 -19.04
C LEU A 118 -4.83 0.61 -18.43
N PHE A 119 -5.72 1.20 -19.22
CA PHE A 119 -7.09 1.44 -18.79
C PHE A 119 -7.86 0.12 -18.69
N ASP A 120 -8.17 -0.30 -17.45
CA ASP A 120 -8.86 -1.57 -17.18
C ASP A 120 -10.12 -1.38 -16.30
N GLY A 121 -10.64 -0.15 -16.24
CA GLY A 121 -11.88 0.20 -15.54
C GLY A 121 -11.72 1.31 -14.50
N GLY A 122 -12.85 1.74 -13.93
CA GLY A 122 -12.90 2.84 -12.95
C GLY A 122 -12.73 2.35 -11.51
N TYR A 123 -11.88 3.03 -10.75
CA TYR A 123 -11.74 2.94 -9.30
C TYR A 123 -12.50 4.08 -8.65
N SER A 124 -13.35 3.75 -7.67
CA SER A 124 -13.97 4.74 -6.80
C SER A 124 -13.16 4.93 -5.53
N GLN A 125 -13.16 6.14 -4.97
CA GLN A 125 -12.63 6.37 -3.63
C GLN A 125 -13.40 5.51 -2.62
N GLN A 126 -12.64 4.85 -1.75
CA GLN A 126 -13.19 3.97 -0.73
C GLN A 126 -13.22 4.66 0.63
N SER A 127 -14.31 4.40 1.37
CA SER A 127 -14.43 4.81 2.77
C SER A 127 -14.02 3.65 3.68
N LYS A 128 -13.58 3.99 4.89
CA LYS A 128 -13.41 3.01 5.99
C LYS A 128 -14.74 2.31 6.31
N ASP A 129 -15.87 2.96 6.04
CA ASP A 129 -17.22 2.39 6.21
C ASP A 129 -17.51 1.23 5.24
N SER A 130 -16.72 1.08 4.17
CA SER A 130 -16.80 -0.06 3.26
C SER A 130 -16.32 -1.35 3.93
N ILE A 131 -15.57 -1.27 5.05
CA ILE A 131 -15.04 -2.46 5.75
C ILE A 131 -15.98 -2.79 6.91
N ARG A 132 -16.62 -3.95 6.84
CA ARG A 132 -17.56 -4.44 7.85
C ARG A 132 -16.85 -5.11 9.02
N ASN A 133 -15.86 -5.94 8.74
CA ASN A 133 -15.18 -6.74 9.75
C ASN A 133 -13.73 -6.99 9.36
N VAL A 134 -12.87 -7.09 10.38
CA VAL A 134 -11.45 -7.43 10.22
C VAL A 134 -11.06 -8.48 11.25
N THR A 135 -10.48 -9.57 10.75
CA THR A 135 -9.85 -10.61 11.54
C THR A 135 -8.36 -10.62 11.23
N ILE A 136 -7.52 -10.62 12.27
CA ILE A 136 -6.07 -10.62 12.12
C ILE A 136 -5.51 -11.97 12.58
N GLU A 137 -4.74 -12.60 11.70
CA GLU A 137 -3.96 -13.80 11.95
C GLU A 137 -2.49 -13.38 12.08
N GLN A 138 -2.06 -13.09 13.31
CA GLN A 138 -0.69 -12.64 13.59
C GLN A 138 0.32 -13.73 13.28
N ASN A 139 1.40 -13.37 12.58
CA ASN A 139 2.52 -14.27 12.30
C ASN A 139 3.84 -13.48 12.22
N GLY A 140 4.31 -13.01 13.38
CA GLY A 140 5.55 -12.27 13.52
C GLY A 140 5.59 -11.02 12.65
N ASN A 141 6.61 -10.89 11.80
CA ASN A 141 6.78 -9.76 10.89
C ASN A 141 5.94 -9.85 9.60
N ARG A 142 5.19 -10.94 9.39
CA ARG A 142 4.31 -11.08 8.22
C ARG A 142 2.93 -11.60 8.64
N THR A 143 2.00 -10.67 8.80
CA THR A 143 0.67 -10.92 9.34
C THR A 143 -0.39 -10.92 8.25
N LYS A 144 -1.42 -11.76 8.39
CA LYS A 144 -2.56 -11.79 7.48
C LYS A 144 -3.76 -11.10 8.11
N ALA A 145 -4.46 -10.25 7.35
CA ALA A 145 -5.77 -9.75 7.74
C ALA A 145 -6.84 -10.21 6.73
N ILE A 146 -7.94 -10.72 7.27
CA ILE A 146 -9.13 -11.07 6.51
C ILE A 146 -10.10 -9.91 6.68
N LEU A 147 -10.44 -9.24 5.57
CA LEU A 147 -11.33 -8.09 5.54
C LEU A 147 -12.62 -8.46 4.84
N ASP A 148 -13.75 -8.32 5.55
CA ASP A 148 -15.08 -8.42 4.97
C ASP A 148 -15.54 -7.01 4.59
N MET A 149 -15.90 -6.81 3.33
CA MET A 149 -16.16 -5.50 2.75
C MET A 149 -17.51 -5.48 2.04
N TYR A 150 -18.19 -4.34 2.09
CA TYR A 150 -19.32 -4.06 1.22
C TYR A 150 -18.82 -3.70 -0.17
N VAL A 151 -19.34 -4.39 -1.19
CA VAL A 151 -19.11 -4.11 -2.61
C VAL A 151 -20.46 -4.00 -3.32
N GLY A 152 -20.58 -3.08 -4.27
CA GLY A 152 -21.80 -2.92 -5.07
C GLY A 152 -21.95 -1.55 -5.70
N LEU A 153 -22.74 -1.50 -6.77
CA LEU A 153 -23.20 -0.29 -7.45
C LEU A 153 -24.67 -0.08 -7.10
N ASP A 154 -25.09 1.16 -6.86
CA ASP A 154 -26.50 1.57 -6.79
C ASP A 154 -27.41 0.80 -5.80
N GLY A 155 -26.99 0.72 -4.54
CA GLY A 155 -27.90 0.37 -3.43
C GLY A 155 -28.02 -1.12 -3.10
N GLU A 156 -27.45 -2.01 -3.92
CA GLU A 156 -27.16 -3.40 -3.53
C GLU A 156 -25.76 -3.45 -2.88
N ARG A 157 -25.67 -4.06 -1.69
CA ARG A 157 -24.41 -4.25 -0.96
C ARG A 157 -24.15 -5.74 -0.82
N ASP A 158 -23.39 -6.29 -1.75
CA ASP A 158 -22.81 -7.61 -1.58
C ASP A 158 -21.64 -7.55 -0.60
N VAL A 159 -21.31 -8.70 0.01
CA VAL A 159 -20.15 -8.81 0.91
C VAL A 159 -19.06 -9.61 0.21
N LYS A 160 -17.91 -8.97 0.01
CA LYS A 160 -16.68 -9.62 -0.47
C LYS A 160 -15.71 -9.81 0.69
N THR A 161 -15.10 -10.98 0.78
CA THR A 161 -14.03 -11.27 1.74
C THR A 161 -12.69 -11.27 1.01
N SER A 162 -11.76 -10.43 1.44
CA SER A 162 -10.40 -10.36 0.92
C SER A 162 -9.37 -10.74 1.98
N LYS A 163 -8.30 -11.41 1.55
CA LYS A 163 -7.19 -11.85 2.42
C LYS A 163 -5.94 -11.06 2.08
N VAL A 164 -5.69 -10.00 2.82
CA VAL A 164 -4.54 -9.11 2.61
C VAL A 164 -3.39 -9.57 3.49
N GLU A 165 -2.19 -9.63 2.92
CA GLU A 165 -0.97 -9.87 3.69
C GLU A 165 -0.24 -8.57 3.96
N TYR A 166 0.27 -8.43 5.17
CA TYR A 166 1.02 -7.28 5.65
C TYR A 166 2.41 -7.71 6.10
N GLU A 167 3.39 -6.85 5.90
CA GLU A 167 4.76 -7.05 6.33
C GLU A 167 5.24 -5.84 7.15
N TYR A 168 5.91 -6.11 8.26
CA TYR A 168 6.52 -5.07 9.09
C TYR A 168 7.92 -4.74 8.57
N ILE A 169 8.10 -3.52 8.08
CA ILE A 169 9.39 -3.00 7.63
C ILE A 169 10.02 -2.18 8.75
N GLN A 170 11.23 -2.53 9.16
CA GLN A 170 11.95 -1.83 10.23
C GLN A 170 12.06 -0.33 9.92
N ASN A 171 11.72 0.52 10.91
CA ASN A 171 11.69 1.99 10.82
C ASN A 171 10.64 2.60 9.87
N ALA A 172 9.90 1.79 9.12
CA ALA A 172 8.82 2.25 8.24
C ALA A 172 7.44 1.84 8.76
N GLY A 173 7.34 0.73 9.51
CA GLY A 173 6.09 0.21 10.05
C GLY A 173 5.46 -0.85 9.14
N TRP A 174 4.18 -1.14 9.37
CA TRP A 174 3.43 -2.11 8.57
C TRP A 174 3.15 -1.60 7.16
N ARG A 175 3.22 -2.50 6.19
CA ARG A 175 2.88 -2.26 4.78
C ARG A 175 2.10 -3.44 4.22
N ILE A 176 1.30 -3.21 3.21
CA ILE A 176 0.65 -4.26 2.43
C ILE A 176 1.70 -4.97 1.55
N ALA A 177 1.78 -6.28 1.70
CA ALA A 177 2.73 -7.14 1.00
C ALA A 177 2.10 -7.95 -0.14
N SER A 178 0.79 -8.23 -0.10
CA SER A 178 0.06 -8.83 -1.22
C SER A 178 -1.46 -8.72 -1.08
N ASN A 179 -2.18 -8.91 -2.20
CA ASN A 179 -3.64 -8.98 -2.30
C ASN A 179 -4.38 -7.74 -1.75
N GLY A 180 -3.69 -6.58 -1.71
CA GLY A 180 -4.27 -5.31 -1.28
C GLY A 180 -4.98 -4.54 -2.38
N LEU A 181 -5.14 -5.13 -3.57
CA LEU A 181 -6.04 -4.65 -4.62
C LEU A 181 -7.43 -5.21 -4.36
N LEU A 182 -8.13 -4.61 -3.41
CA LEU A 182 -9.40 -5.06 -2.85
C LEU A 182 -10.56 -4.88 -3.83
N PHE A 183 -10.48 -3.83 -4.66
CA PHE A 183 -11.57 -3.34 -5.50
C PHE A 183 -11.29 -3.42 -7.00
N SER A 184 -10.10 -3.91 -7.39
CA SER A 184 -9.68 -4.10 -8.79
C SER A 184 -10.52 -5.12 -9.58
N GLU A 185 -11.08 -6.10 -8.88
CA GLU A 185 -11.89 -7.17 -9.48
C GLU A 185 -13.34 -6.77 -9.73
N MET A 186 -13.75 -5.53 -9.45
CA MET A 186 -15.08 -5.02 -9.81
C MET A 186 -15.15 -4.65 -11.29
N LYS A 187 -14.61 -5.52 -12.15
CA LYS A 187 -14.79 -5.47 -13.60
C LYS A 187 -16.25 -5.82 -13.89
N GLN A 188 -16.95 -4.91 -14.58
CA GLN A 188 -18.27 -5.17 -15.15
C GLN A 188 -18.18 -6.18 -16.29
#